data_AF-A0A5K1A8U1-F1
#
_entry.id   AF-A0A5K1A8U1-F1
#
_cell.length_a   1.000
_cell.length_b   1.000
_cell.length_c   1.000
_cell.angle_alpha   90.00
_cell.angle_beta   90.00
_cell.angle_gamma   90.00
#
_symmetry.space_group_name_H-M   'P 1'
#
loop_
_entity.id
_entity.type
_entity.pdbx_description
1 polymer ?
#
loop_
_entity_poly.entity_id
_entity_poly.type
_entity_poly.pdbx_seq_one_letter_code
_entity_poly.pdbx_strand_id
1 'polypeptide(L)' 'MVGVAEEAELNRLENQVDNGGGGAWEYLTLVRKLKLRRSEKVLKHGLAILDDPKSRSKLGTE' A
#
# COMPACT_ATOMS: atom_id res chain seq x y z
N MET A 1 -13.08 7.54 -12.36
CA MET A 1 -13.54 8.14 -11.09
C MET A 1 -13.42 7.06 -10.04
N VAL A 2 -12.76 7.34 -8.92
CA VAL A 2 -12.66 6.35 -7.83
C VAL A 2 -14.06 6.20 -7.22
N GLY A 3 -14.51 4.96 -7.03
CA GLY A 3 -15.81 4.69 -6.41
C GLY A 3 -15.76 4.86 -4.89
N VAL A 4 -16.92 5.12 -4.27
CA VAL A 4 -17.05 5.25 -2.80
C VAL A 4 -16.49 4.03 -2.06
N ALA A 5 -16.72 2.83 -2.59
CA ALA A 5 -16.21 1.59 -2.01
C ALA A 5 -14.68 1.48 -2.09
N GLU A 6 -14.07 1.92 -3.20
CA GLU A 6 -12.62 1.88 -3.40
C GLU A 6 -11.90 2.88 -2.49
N GLU A 7 -12.50 4.05 -2.29
CA GLU A 7 -11.97 5.07 -1.39
C GLU A 7 -12.10 4.66 0.09
N ALA A 8 -13.22 4.03 0.46
CA ALA A 8 -13.39 3.47 1.80
C ALA A 8 -12.35 2.37 2.11
N GLU A 9 -12.14 1.45 1.16
CA GLU A 9 -11.14 0.38 1.31
C GLU A 9 -9.72 0.94 1.36
N LEU A 10 -9.40 1.92 0.52
CA LEU A 10 -8.11 2.57 0.54
C LEU A 10 -7.83 3.24 1.89
N ASN A 11 -8.79 3.99 2.43
CA ASN A 11 -8.65 4.66 3.72
C ASN A 11 -8.50 3.66 4.87
N ARG A 12 -9.21 2.54 4.81
CA ARG A 12 -9.07 1.45 5.78
C ARG A 12 -7.67 0.85 5.73
N LEU A 13 -7.17 0.52 4.53
CA LEU A 13 -5.82 -0.02 4.34
C LEU A 13 -4.75 0.99 4.76
N GLU A 14 -4.90 2.27 4.42
CA GLU A 14 -3.96 3.32 4.82
C GLU A 14 -3.83 3.40 6.35
N ASN A 15 -4.96 3.44 7.06
CA ASN A 15 -4.98 3.43 8.52
C ASN A 15 -4.36 2.16 9.10
N GLN A 16 -4.64 0.99 8.52
CA GLN A 16 -4.08 -0.27 8.99
C GLN A 16 -2.55 -0.30 8.85
N VAL A 17 -2.03 0.10 7.69
CA VAL A 17 -0.59 0.11 7.40
C VAL A 17 0.13 1.14 8.28
N ASP A 18 -0.45 2.33 8.46
CA ASP A 18 0.14 3.36 9.33
C ASP A 18 0.23 2.93 10.80
N ASN A 19 -0.68 2.08 11.26
CA ASN A 19 -0.68 1.52 12.61
C ASN A 19 0.09 0.19 12.72
N GLY A 20 0.79 -0.26 11.67
CA GLY A 20 1.62 -1.47 11.69
C GLY A 20 0.84 -2.78 11.57
N GLY A 21 -0.44 -2.74 11.18
CA GLY A 21 -1.32 -3.91 11.04
C GLY A 21 -1.07 -4.77 9.79
N GLY A 22 0.01 -4.54 9.05
CA GLY A 22 0.27 -5.18 7.76
C GLY A 22 -0.57 -4.61 6.62
N GLY A 23 -0.64 -5.32 5.48
CA GLY A 23 -1.44 -4.91 4.31
C GLY A 23 -0.77 -3.87 3.40
N ALA A 24 0.53 -3.62 3.58
CA ALA A 24 1.25 -2.57 2.86
C ALA A 24 1.28 -2.83 1.35
N TRP A 25 1.38 -4.09 0.93
CA TRP A 25 1.38 -4.45 -0.49
C TRP A 25 0.02 -4.21 -1.14
N GLU A 26 -1.06 -4.59 -0.47
CA GLU A 26 -2.45 -4.39 -0.89
C GLU A 26 -2.77 -2.90 -1.01
N TYR A 27 -2.35 -2.10 -0.02
CA TYR A 27 -2.46 -0.64 -0.05
C TYR A 27 -1.74 -0.05 -1.27
N LEU A 28 -0.46 -0.37 -1.48
CA LEU A 28 0.34 0.17 -2.57
C LEU A 28 -0.21 -0.25 -3.95
N THR A 29 -0.68 -1.50 -4.07
CA THR A 29 -1.32 -2.00 -5.29
C THR A 29 -2.60 -1.23 -5.60
N LEU A 30 -3.42 -0.96 -4.57
CA LEU A 30 -4.66 -0.20 -4.73
C LEU A 30 -4.37 1.27 -5.10
N VAL A 31 -3.39 1.92 -4.46
CA VAL A 31 -2.93 3.27 -4.84
C VAL A 31 -2.52 3.32 -6.33
N ARG A 32 -1.74 2.33 -6.80
CA ARG A 32 -1.33 2.21 -8.20
C ARG A 32 -2.53 2.01 -9.13
N LYS A 33 -3.43 1.08 -8.79
CA LYS A 33 -4.64 0.78 -9.58
C LYS A 33 -5.54 2.01 -9.74
N LEU A 34 -5.72 2.77 -8.66
CA LEU A 34 -6.55 3.98 -8.64
C LEU A 34 -5.83 5.23 -9.16
N LYS A 35 -4.54 5.13 -9.52
CA LYS A 35 -3.69 6.24 -10.01
C LYS A 35 -3.68 7.45 -9.06
N LEU A 36 -3.65 7.18 -7.75
CA LEU A 36 -3.71 8.23 -6.73
C LEU A 36 -2.32 8.78 -6.37
N ARG A 37 -2.25 10.08 -6.10
CA ARG A 37 -1.04 10.74 -5.61
C ARG A 37 -0.96 10.64 -4.09
N ARG A 38 -0.28 9.61 -3.59
CA ARG A 38 0.05 9.38 -2.17
C ARG A 38 1.57 9.24 -1.97
N SER A 39 2.35 10.12 -2.60
CA SER A 39 3.81 9.99 -2.76
C SER A 39 4.56 9.70 -1.45
N GLU A 40 4.23 10.41 -0.36
CA GLU A 40 4.86 10.20 0.94
C GLU A 40 4.57 8.82 1.52
N LYS A 41 3.30 8.38 1.47
CA LYS A 41 2.88 7.06 1.96
C LYS A 41 3.48 5.94 1.11
N VAL A 42 3.51 6.14 -0.20
CA VAL A 42 4.13 5.19 -1.15
C VAL A 42 5.62 5.05 -0.86
N LEU A 43 6.33 6.16 -0.63
CA LEU A 43 7.74 6.13 -0.29
C LEU A 43 7.96 5.42 1.04
N LYS A 44 7.26 5.83 2.11
CA LYS A 44 7.39 5.25 3.45
C LYS A 44 7.17 3.74 3.45
N HIS A 45 6.02 3.30 2.94
CA HIS A 45 5.61 1.89 3.00
C HIS A 45 6.33 1.05 1.95
N GLY A 46 6.65 1.62 0.79
CA GLY A 46 7.45 0.96 -0.24
C GLY A 46 8.87 0.67 0.23
N LEU A 47 9.54 1.66 0.83
CA LEU A 47 10.88 1.45 1.41
C LEU A 47 10.86 0.41 2.52
N ALA A 48 9.88 0.46 3.43
CA ALA A 48 9.76 -0.53 4.51
C ALA A 48 9.67 -1.97 3.99
N ILE A 49 8.97 -2.22 2.87
CA ILE A 49 8.92 -3.54 2.25
C ILE A 49 10.27 -3.92 1.62
N LEU A 50 10.94 -2.98 0.95
CA LEU A 50 12.21 -3.23 0.25
C LEU A 50 13.39 -3.44 1.21
N ASP A 51 13.34 -2.80 2.38
CA ASP A 51 14.35 -2.88 3.43
C ASP A 51 14.26 -4.18 4.25
N ASP A 52 13.08 -4.81 4.35
CA ASP A 52 12.91 -6.12 4.99
C ASP A 52 13.04 -7.27 3.97
N PRO A 53 14.10 -8.11 4.04
CA PRO A 53 14.29 -9.22 3.12
C PRO A 53 13.10 -10.21 3.06
N LYS A 54 12.39 -10.41 4.19
CA LYS A 54 11.24 -11.33 4.24
C LYS A 54 10.02 -10.75 3.54
N SER A 55 9.76 -9.45 3.72
CA SER A 55 8.69 -8.75 3.01
C SER A 55 9.00 -8.64 1.53
N ARG A 56 10.24 -8.28 1.19
CA ARG A 56 10.71 -8.24 -0.20
C ARG A 56 10.60 -9.58 -0.91
N SER A 57 10.92 -10.71 -0.26
CA SER A 57 10.79 -12.04 -0.89
C SER A 57 9.36 -12.45 -1.19
N LYS A 58 8.36 -11.78 -0.59
CA LYS A 58 6.92 -12.00 -0.88
C LYS A 58 6.44 -11.18 -2.07
N LEU A 59 7.23 -10.18 -2.51
CA LEU A 59 7.01 -9.54 -3.78
C LEU A 59 7.35 -10.58 -4.85
N GLY A 60 6.33 -11.20 -5.45
CA GLY A 60 6.52 -12.12 -6.55
C GLY A 60 7.21 -11.45 -7.73
N THR A 61 7.59 -12.25 -8.74
CA THR A 61 7.95 -11.70 -10.05
C THR A 61 6.72 -11.08 -10.70
N GLU A 62 6.80 -9.79 -11.07
CA GLU A 62 5.77 -9.12 -11.89
C GLU A 62 5.55 -9.82 -13.23
#